data_AF-A0A3N5WNQ7-F1
#
_entry.id   AF-A0A3N5WNQ7-F1
#
_cell.length_a   1.000
_cell.length_b   1.000
_cell.length_c   1.000
_cell.angle_alpha   90.00
_cell.angle_beta   90.00
_cell.angle_gamma   90.00
#
_symmetry.space_group_name_H-M   'P 1'
#
loop_
_entity.id
_entity.type
_entity.pdbx_description
1 polymer ?
#
loop_
_entity_poly.entity_id
_entity_poly.type
_entity_poly.pdbx_seq_one_letter_code
_entity_poly.pdbx_strand_id
1 'polypeptide(L)'
;MSDDVAALNSVPTEEELNQLQLTTLQYYLHEANPANGLIRDKTDPSAPCSIAAVGLALATIPVLVERGVISREFAPELALQKLRFFRDSAQGPEPDATGYRGFYYHFLHMKTGRRVWQCELSTIDSAFLFA
;
A
#
# COMPACT_ATOMS: atom_id res chain seq x y z
N MET A 1 26.51 25.50 -5.02
CA MET A 1 27.05 24.14 -4.79
C MET A 1 27.50 23.89 -3.35
N SER A 2 28.04 24.87 -2.60
CA SER A 2 28.26 24.69 -1.14
C SER A 2 26.98 24.86 -0.31
N ASP A 3 26.09 25.76 -0.72
CA ASP A 3 24.90 26.12 0.06
C ASP A 3 23.82 25.02 0.03
N ASP A 4 23.70 24.29 -1.09
CA ASP A 4 22.77 23.15 -1.23
C ASP A 4 23.16 21.97 -0.33
N VAL A 5 24.46 21.75 -0.12
CA VAL A 5 24.95 20.66 0.75
C VAL A 5 24.77 21.04 2.22
N ALA A 6 24.86 22.32 2.57
CA ALA A 6 24.53 22.79 3.91
C ALA A 6 23.03 22.65 4.22
N ALA A 7 22.16 22.96 3.26
CA ALA A 7 20.71 22.77 3.37
C ALA A 7 20.28 21.28 3.49
N LEU A 8 21.00 20.37 2.83
CA LEU A 8 20.75 18.92 2.96
C LEU A 8 21.13 18.35 4.34
N ASN A 9 21.93 19.07 5.12
CA ASN A 9 22.41 18.64 6.45
C ASN A 9 21.68 19.32 7.62
N SER A 10 20.70 20.20 7.36
CA SER A 10 19.87 20.78 8.43
C SER A 10 18.75 19.84 8.84
N VAL A 11 18.39 19.89 10.13
CA VAL A 11 17.20 19.18 10.64
C VAL A 11 15.96 19.75 9.92
N PRO A 12 15.08 18.89 9.36
CA PRO A 12 13.85 19.34 8.72
C PRO A 12 12.99 20.17 9.66
N THR A 13 12.39 21.23 9.15
CA THR A 13 11.35 22.00 9.84
C THR A 13 10.06 21.19 9.97
N GLU A 14 9.19 21.59 10.90
CA GLU A 14 7.86 20.99 11.04
C GLU A 14 7.01 21.11 9.77
N GLU A 15 7.15 22.22 9.03
CA GLU A 15 6.44 22.42 7.77
C GLU A 15 6.90 21.41 6.70
N GLU A 16 8.21 21.21 6.54
CA GLU A 16 8.78 20.22 5.62
C GLU A 16 8.38 18.79 6.00
N LEU A 17 8.37 18.46 7.30
CA LEU A 17 7.90 17.15 7.79
C LEU A 17 6.42 16.92 7.50
N ASN A 18 5.57 17.93 7.72
CA ASN A 18 4.14 17.83 7.42
C ASN A 18 3.90 17.67 5.90
N GLN A 19 4.65 18.39 5.06
CA GLN A 19 4.56 18.26 3.62
C GLN A 19 5.02 16.87 3.14
N LEU A 20 6.11 16.35 3.69
CA LEU A 20 6.59 15.01 3.40
C LEU A 20 5.52 13.97 3.77
N GLN A 21 4.97 14.05 4.97
CA GLN A 21 3.90 13.16 5.41
C GLN A 21 2.69 13.21 4.49
N LEU A 22 2.21 14.41 4.14
CA LEU A 22 1.05 14.56 3.26
C LEU A 22 1.31 13.96 1.87
N THR A 23 2.50 14.19 1.32
CA THR A 23 2.91 13.63 0.01
C THR A 23 2.98 12.11 0.06
N THR A 24 3.52 11.53 1.14
CA THR A 24 3.55 10.08 1.35
C THR A 24 2.15 9.50 1.49
N LEU A 25 1.26 10.16 2.23
CA LEU A 25 -0.12 9.71 2.42
C LEU A 25 -0.93 9.75 1.11
N GLN A 26 -0.71 10.77 0.28
CA GLN A 26 -1.34 10.91 -1.02
C GLN A 26 -1.01 9.73 -1.95
N TYR A 27 0.19 9.15 -1.87
CA TYR A 27 0.56 7.95 -2.64
C TYR A 27 -0.47 6.82 -2.48
N TYR A 28 -0.86 6.51 -1.25
CA TYR A 28 -1.80 5.42 -0.98
C TYR A 28 -3.22 5.69 -1.44
N LEU A 29 -3.59 6.96 -1.63
CA LEU A 29 -4.88 7.35 -2.21
C LEU A 29 -4.82 7.32 -3.74
N HIS A 30 -3.74 7.81 -4.35
CA HIS A 30 -3.58 7.89 -5.80
C HIS A 30 -3.30 6.54 -6.45
N GLU A 31 -2.49 5.70 -5.83
CA GLU A 31 -2.06 4.41 -6.39
C GLU A 31 -2.95 3.23 -6.00
N ALA A 32 -4.02 3.50 -5.24
CA ALA A 32 -5.03 2.51 -4.92
C ALA A 32 -5.97 2.29 -6.11
N ASN A 33 -6.27 1.02 -6.38
CA ASN A 33 -7.39 0.66 -7.24
C ASN A 33 -8.70 0.83 -6.44
N PRO A 34 -9.58 1.77 -6.83
CA PRO A 34 -10.80 2.07 -6.08
C PRO A 34 -11.88 0.98 -6.19
N ALA A 35 -11.65 -0.10 -6.94
CA ALA A 35 -12.58 -1.24 -7.02
C ALA A 35 -12.26 -2.35 -6.01
N ASN A 36 -10.97 -2.61 -5.74
CA ASN A 36 -10.54 -3.73 -4.87
C ASN A 36 -9.55 -3.32 -3.76
N GLY A 37 -9.12 -2.07 -3.71
CA GLY A 37 -8.22 -1.55 -2.69
C GLY A 37 -6.76 -1.96 -2.84
N LEU A 38 -6.40 -2.73 -3.88
CA LEU A 38 -5.00 -3.07 -4.17
C LEU A 38 -4.19 -1.81 -4.48
N ILE A 39 -2.92 -1.81 -4.08
CA ILE A 39 -2.05 -0.62 -4.18
C ILE A 39 -0.83 -0.97 -5.00
N ARG A 40 -0.56 -0.09 -5.97
CA ARG A 40 0.61 -0.23 -6.82
C ARG A 40 1.90 -0.24 -6.02
N ASP A 41 2.88 -1.00 -6.49
CA ASP A 41 4.21 -1.07 -5.87
C ASP A 41 4.99 0.25 -5.94
N LYS A 42 4.80 1.01 -7.01
CA LYS A 42 5.46 2.29 -7.28
C LYS A 42 4.60 3.14 -8.22
N THR A 43 4.97 4.40 -8.44
CA THR A 43 4.24 5.37 -9.29
C THR A 43 4.27 5.09 -10.80
N ASP A 44 4.94 4.02 -11.25
CA ASP A 44 4.91 3.59 -12.65
C ASP A 44 3.54 2.97 -12.97
N PRO A 45 2.72 3.52 -13.88
CA PRO A 45 1.37 3.00 -14.18
C PRO A 45 1.31 1.55 -14.65
N SER A 46 2.44 0.95 -15.06
CA SER A 46 2.55 -0.46 -15.46
C SER A 46 2.88 -1.40 -14.29
N ALA A 47 3.30 -0.88 -13.14
CA ALA A 47 3.70 -1.69 -11.99
C ALA A 47 2.50 -2.49 -11.41
N PRO A 48 2.74 -3.70 -10.89
CA PRO A 48 1.71 -4.49 -10.24
C PRO A 48 1.40 -3.95 -8.83
N CYS A 49 0.47 -4.61 -8.15
CA CYS A 49 0.25 -4.41 -6.73
C CYS A 49 1.38 -5.04 -5.91
N SER A 50 1.84 -4.37 -4.86
CA SER A 50 2.65 -4.99 -3.78
C SER A 50 1.76 -5.20 -2.56
N ILE A 51 1.71 -6.42 -2.01
CA ILE A 51 0.88 -6.69 -0.82
C ILE A 51 1.41 -5.98 0.44
N ALA A 52 2.73 -5.75 0.53
CA ALA A 52 3.32 -4.95 1.61
C ALA A 52 2.84 -3.51 1.54
N ALA A 53 2.76 -2.91 0.34
CA ALA A 53 2.21 -1.57 0.16
C ALA A 53 0.75 -1.49 0.62
N VAL A 54 -0.05 -2.55 0.43
CA VAL A 54 -1.43 -2.60 0.93
C VAL A 54 -1.48 -2.63 2.46
N GLY A 55 -0.60 -3.40 3.10
CA GLY A 55 -0.45 -3.43 4.56
C GLY A 55 -0.09 -2.06 5.14
N LEU A 56 0.96 -1.43 4.59
CA LEU A 56 1.38 -0.09 5.02
C LEU A 56 0.26 0.94 4.85
N ALA A 57 -0.51 0.87 3.76
CA ALA A 57 -1.65 1.75 3.57
C ALA A 57 -2.75 1.56 4.62
N LEU A 58 -3.05 0.32 5.04
CA LEU A 58 -3.99 0.06 6.14
C LEU A 58 -3.52 0.77 7.42
N ALA A 59 -2.24 0.68 7.75
CA ALA A 59 -1.65 1.36 8.90
C ALA A 59 -1.74 2.90 8.81
N THR A 60 -1.79 3.47 7.60
CA THR A 60 -1.93 4.92 7.40
C THR A 60 -3.36 5.46 7.57
N ILE A 61 -4.39 4.61 7.56
CA ILE A 61 -5.79 5.06 7.58
C ILE A 61 -6.11 5.93 8.80
N PRO A 62 -5.73 5.57 10.05
CA PRO A 62 -5.94 6.45 11.20
C PRO A 62 -5.19 7.79 11.05
N VAL A 63 -3.99 7.78 10.48
CA VAL A 63 -3.19 9.00 10.27
C VAL A 63 -3.88 9.93 9.27
N LEU A 64 -4.46 9.40 8.20
CA LEU A 64 -5.25 10.17 7.23
C LEU A 64 -6.44 10.87 7.89
N VAL A 65 -7.09 10.23 8.86
CA VAL A 65 -8.21 10.81 9.63
C VAL A 65 -7.72 11.90 10.56
N GLU A 66 -6.71 11.62 11.40
CA GLU A 66 -6.19 12.58 12.37
C GLU A 66 -5.57 13.84 11.71
N ARG A 67 -5.07 13.68 10.48
CA ARG A 67 -4.55 14.80 9.67
C ARG A 67 -5.64 15.51 8.84
N GLY A 68 -6.89 15.10 8.95
CA GLY A 68 -8.03 15.72 8.25
C GLY A 68 -8.01 15.53 6.73
N VAL A 69 -7.24 14.55 6.22
CA VAL A 69 -7.15 14.26 4.78
C VAL A 69 -8.42 13.55 4.29
N ILE A 70 -8.96 12.66 5.13
CA ILE A 70 -10.24 11.99 4.90
C ILE A 70 -11.12 12.11 6.14
N SER A 71 -12.44 11.97 5.97
CA SER A 71 -13.35 11.90 7.11
C SER A 71 -13.27 10.55 7.81
N ARG A 72 -13.57 10.54 9.12
CA ARG A 72 -13.63 9.32 9.92
C ARG A 72 -14.70 8.36 9.41
N GLU A 73 -15.79 8.88 8.85
CA GLU A 73 -16.90 8.11 8.29
C GLU A 73 -16.48 7.36 7.01
N PHE A 74 -15.54 7.91 6.24
CA PHE A 74 -15.04 7.30 5.01
C PHE A 74 -13.92 6.27 5.27
N ALA A 75 -13.15 6.44 6.34
CA ALA A 75 -12.02 5.57 6.65
C ALA A 75 -12.33 4.04 6.69
N PRO A 76 -13.46 3.57 7.27
CA PRO A 76 -13.81 2.15 7.23
C PRO A 76 -14.00 1.59 5.81
N GLU A 77 -14.44 2.40 4.86
CA GLU A 77 -14.64 1.96 3.47
C GLU A 77 -13.31 1.58 2.82
N LEU A 78 -12.29 2.42 2.99
CA LEU A 78 -10.93 2.17 2.48
C LEU A 78 -10.29 0.92 3.08
N ALA A 79 -10.56 0.64 4.36
CA ALA A 79 -10.05 -0.54 5.05
C ALA A 79 -10.81 -1.79 4.60
N LEU A 80 -12.14 -1.77 4.65
CA LEU A 80 -12.99 -2.92 4.32
C LEU A 80 -12.80 -3.36 2.88
N GLN A 81 -12.56 -2.43 1.95
CA GLN A 81 -12.30 -2.78 0.57
C GLN A 81 -11.08 -3.70 0.42
N LYS A 82 -9.96 -3.34 1.06
CA LYS A 82 -8.71 -4.13 1.07
C LYS A 82 -8.92 -5.48 1.76
N LEU A 83 -9.53 -5.46 2.94
CA LEU A 83 -9.77 -6.66 3.75
C LEU A 83 -10.71 -7.65 3.04
N ARG A 84 -11.77 -7.15 2.40
CA ARG A 84 -12.70 -8.00 1.62
C ARG A 84 -12.01 -8.61 0.41
N PHE A 85 -11.18 -7.85 -0.31
CA PHE A 85 -10.40 -8.40 -1.41
C PHE A 85 -9.57 -9.61 -0.95
N PHE A 86 -8.75 -9.46 0.10
CA PHE A 86 -7.90 -10.57 0.54
C PHE A 86 -8.70 -11.75 1.10
N ARG A 87 -9.73 -11.48 1.91
CA ARG A 87 -10.64 -12.52 2.44
C ARG A 87 -11.27 -13.36 1.34
N ASP A 88 -11.70 -12.73 0.25
CA ASP A 88 -12.44 -13.37 -0.85
C ASP A 88 -11.52 -13.81 -2.01
N SER A 89 -10.21 -13.57 -1.90
CA SER A 89 -9.24 -13.85 -2.96
C SER A 89 -8.97 -15.35 -3.15
N ALA A 90 -8.48 -15.71 -4.34
CA ALA A 90 -8.15 -17.09 -4.66
C ALA A 90 -7.00 -17.60 -3.79
N GLN A 91 -7.25 -18.68 -3.05
CA GLN A 91 -6.27 -19.39 -2.22
C GLN A 91 -6.12 -20.83 -2.70
N GLY A 92 -4.91 -21.25 -3.06
CA GLY A 92 -4.72 -22.61 -3.56
C GLY A 92 -3.34 -22.87 -4.20
N PRO A 93 -3.12 -24.11 -4.68
CA PRO A 93 -1.87 -24.52 -5.32
C PRO A 93 -1.75 -24.03 -6.77
N GLU A 94 -2.76 -23.35 -7.31
CA GLU A 94 -2.75 -22.84 -8.67
C GLU A 94 -1.61 -21.83 -8.85
N PRO A 95 -0.90 -21.87 -10.00
CA PRO A 95 0.30 -21.07 -10.20
C PRO A 95 0.06 -19.57 -10.15
N ASP A 96 -1.19 -19.12 -10.34
CA ASP A 96 -1.62 -17.72 -10.34
C ASP A 96 -2.63 -17.38 -9.23
N ALA A 97 -2.79 -18.24 -8.23
CA ALA A 97 -3.58 -17.93 -7.03
C ALA A 97 -3.07 -16.66 -6.35
N THR A 98 -3.95 -15.92 -5.68
CA THR A 98 -3.58 -14.72 -4.92
C THR A 98 -2.72 -15.07 -3.71
N GLY A 99 -2.96 -16.24 -3.11
CA GLY A 99 -2.15 -16.76 -2.03
C GLY A 99 -2.32 -18.26 -1.81
N TYR A 100 -1.63 -18.77 -0.80
CA TYR A 100 -1.68 -20.17 -0.43
C TYR A 100 -1.53 -20.34 1.08
N ARG A 101 -2.42 -21.15 1.68
CA ARG A 101 -2.44 -21.47 3.12
C ARG A 101 -2.44 -20.23 4.03
N GLY A 102 -3.13 -19.18 3.61
CA GLY A 102 -3.25 -17.94 4.38
C GLY A 102 -2.10 -16.95 4.21
N PHE A 103 -1.06 -17.30 3.46
CA PHE A 103 -0.04 -16.36 2.99
C PHE A 103 -0.37 -15.87 1.58
N TYR A 104 0.24 -14.77 1.17
CA TYR A 104 -0.01 -14.13 -0.11
C TYR A 104 1.27 -13.99 -0.93
N TYR A 105 1.12 -14.01 -2.25
CA TYR A 105 2.24 -13.77 -3.16
C TYR A 105 2.59 -12.28 -3.18
N HIS A 106 3.88 -11.97 -3.28
CA HIS A 106 4.42 -10.60 -3.22
C HIS A 106 3.67 -9.65 -4.16
N PHE A 107 3.59 -10.02 -5.45
CA PHE A 107 3.03 -9.18 -6.48
C PHE A 107 1.74 -9.75 -7.08
N LEU A 108 0.72 -8.89 -7.16
CA LEU A 108 -0.59 -9.22 -7.71
C LEU A 108 -0.93 -8.30 -8.88
N HIS A 109 -1.69 -8.80 -9.85
CA HIS A 109 -2.20 -7.99 -10.94
C HIS A 109 -3.23 -6.99 -10.38
N MET A 110 -3.02 -5.68 -10.62
CA MET A 110 -3.83 -4.60 -10.02
C MET A 110 -5.35 -4.77 -10.16
N LYS A 111 -5.81 -5.31 -11.30
CA LYS A 111 -7.25 -5.51 -11.57
C LYS A 111 -7.80 -6.85 -11.08
N THR A 112 -7.15 -7.96 -11.43
CA THR A 112 -7.67 -9.31 -11.20
C THR A 112 -7.28 -9.88 -9.85
N GLY A 113 -6.24 -9.34 -9.20
CA GLY A 113 -5.72 -9.87 -7.95
C GLY A 113 -4.95 -11.19 -8.08
N ARG A 114 -4.77 -11.72 -9.29
CA ARG A 114 -4.00 -12.95 -9.52
C ARG A 114 -2.51 -12.66 -9.40
N ARG A 115 -1.73 -13.64 -8.93
CA ARG A 115 -0.27 -13.51 -8.85
C ARG A 115 0.30 -13.14 -10.22
N VAL A 116 1.23 -12.19 -10.23
CA VAL A 116 2.00 -11.86 -11.43
C VAL A 116 3.42 -12.36 -11.31
N TRP A 117 4.03 -12.57 -12.48
CA TRP A 117 5.38 -13.08 -12.59
C TRP A 117 5.55 -14.42 -11.88
N GLN A 118 6.78 -14.78 -11.50
CA GLN A 118 7.09 -15.97 -10.72
C GLN A 118 7.52 -15.58 -9.30
N CYS A 119 6.91 -14.54 -8.72
CA CYS A 119 7.24 -14.05 -7.39
C CYS A 119 6.88 -15.05 -6.29
N GLU A 120 7.62 -15.03 -5.19
CA GLU A 120 7.47 -15.93 -4.06
C GLU A 120 6.14 -15.76 -3.32
N LEU A 121 5.70 -16.84 -2.67
CA LEU A 121 4.71 -16.75 -1.60
C LEU A 121 5.43 -16.08 -0.42
N SER A 122 5.15 -14.79 -0.20
CA SER A 122 5.97 -13.93 0.64
C SER A 122 5.46 -13.94 2.07
N THR A 123 6.21 -14.60 2.97
CA THR A 123 5.89 -14.61 4.40
C THR A 123 6.13 -13.24 5.04
N ILE A 124 7.13 -12.51 4.57
CA ILE A 124 7.45 -11.16 5.06
C ILE A 124 6.40 -10.14 4.63
N ASP A 125 5.97 -10.14 3.38
CA ASP A 125 4.98 -9.15 2.92
C ASP A 125 3.58 -9.50 3.43
N SER A 126 3.29 -10.79 3.65
CA SER A 126 2.10 -11.20 4.39
C SER A 126 2.13 -10.68 5.83
N ALA A 127 3.29 -10.68 6.50
CA ALA A 127 3.40 -10.11 7.84
C ALA A 127 3.13 -8.59 7.84
N PHE A 128 3.66 -7.85 6.86
CA PHE A 128 3.34 -6.43 6.70
C PHE A 128 1.86 -6.18 6.38
N LEU A 129 1.22 -7.07 5.62
CA LEU A 129 -0.21 -7.00 5.34
C LEU A 129 -1.09 -7.14 6.59
N PHE A 130 -0.63 -7.92 7.58
CA PHE A 130 -1.41 -8.23 8.78
C PHE A 130 -1.16 -7.33 9.99
N ALA A 131 -0.04 -6.61 10.00
CA ALA A 131 0.39 -5.77 11.12
C ALA A 131 -0.57 -4.58 11.37
#